data_AF-A0A6B9Y3R7-F1
#
_entry.id   AF-A0A6B9Y3R7-F1
#
_cell.length_a   1.000
_cell.length_b   1.000
_cell.length_c   1.000
_cell.angle_alpha   90.00
_cell.angle_beta   90.00
_cell.angle_gamma   90.00
#
_symmetry.space_group_name_H-M   'P 1'
#
loop_
_entity.id
_entity.type
_entity.pdbx_description
1 polymer ?
#
loop_
_entity_poly.entity_id
_entity_poly.type
_entity_poly.pdbx_seq_one_letter_code
_entity_poly.pdbx_strand_id
1 'polypeptide(L)' 'MDEPREACGRCGMTAVVEMSEDGPGSVDEEHIEVDDGSARAVSPGAWLGRLTDRLDDVAMRLTYGRR' A
#
# COMPACT_ATOMS: atom_id res chain seq x y z
N MET A 1 14.59 17.15 -26.09
CA MET A 1 13.14 16.93 -25.97
C MET A 1 12.85 16.97 -24.48
N ASP A 2 12.16 17.99 -24.00
CA ASP A 2 11.78 18.14 -22.58
C ASP A 2 10.43 17.44 -22.35
N GLU A 3 10.42 16.42 -21.49
CA GLU A 3 9.18 15.75 -21.07
C GLU A 3 8.36 16.69 -20.17
N PRO A 4 7.03 16.78 -20.31
CA PRO A 4 6.20 17.60 -19.43
C PRO A 4 6.25 17.03 -18.01
N ARG A 5 6.78 17.81 -17.08
CA ARG A 5 6.91 17.47 -15.66
C ARG A 5 6.03 18.40 -14.85
N GLU A 6 5.07 17.85 -14.13
CA GLU A 6 4.25 18.61 -13.20
C GLU A 6 4.82 18.48 -11.78
N ALA A 7 5.07 19.62 -11.14
CA ALA A 7 5.59 19.67 -9.78
C ALA A 7 4.45 19.94 -8.78
N CYS A 8 4.31 19.09 -7.77
CA CYS A 8 3.40 19.37 -6.66
C CYS A 8 4.06 20.39 -5.72
N GLY A 9 3.60 21.64 -5.77
CA GLY A 9 4.17 22.75 -5.00
C GLY A 9 4.13 22.59 -3.46
N ARG A 10 3.48 21.55 -2.94
CA ARG A 10 3.38 21.27 -1.50
C ARG A 10 4.57 20.49 -0.95
N CYS A 11 5.11 19.55 -1.74
CA CYS A 11 6.11 18.59 -1.27
C CYS A 11 7.35 18.53 -2.18
N GLY A 12 7.37 19.29 -3.28
CA GLY A 12 8.53 19.40 -4.17
C GLY A 12 8.81 18.14 -4.99
N MET A 13 7.93 17.14 -4.94
CA MET A 13 8.04 15.99 -5.84
C MET A 13 7.58 16.36 -7.25
N THR A 14 8.32 15.88 -8.24
CA THR A 14 7.98 15.95 -9.65
C THR A 14 7.51 14.58 -10.11
N ALA A 15 6.45 14.55 -10.92
CA ALA A 15 6.01 13.35 -11.61
C ALA A 15 6.12 13.57 -13.13
N VAL A 16 6.52 12.53 -13.85
CA VAL A 16 6.50 12.50 -15.32
C VAL A 16 5.13 12.00 -15.72
N VAL A 17 4.40 12.77 -16.53
CA VAL A 17 3.07 12.40 -17.01
C VAL A 17 3.16 12.24 -18.52
N GLU A 18 3.19 11.01 -18.99
CA GLU A 18 3.08 10.72 -20.42
C GLU A 18 1.60 10.64 -20.80
N MET A 19 1.17 11.51 -21.70
CA MET A 19 -0.14 11.42 -22.35
C MET A 19 0.03 10.58 -23.62
N SER A 20 -0.41 9.33 -23.60
CA SER A 20 -0.41 8.49 -24.80
C SER A 20 -1.51 8.97 -25.76
N GLU A 21 -1.14 9.86 -26.68
CA GLU A 21 -1.94 10.20 -27.85
C GLU A 21 -1.82 9.03 -28.87
N ASP A 22 -2.53 7.92 -28.64
CA ASP A 22 -3.04 6.99 -29.67
C ASP A 22 -3.49 5.65 -29.05
N GLY A 23 -4.81 5.42 -29.09
CA GLY A 23 -5.45 4.10 -28.99
C GLY A 23 -5.59 3.47 -27.60
N PRO A 24 -6.61 2.63 -27.35
CA PRO A 24 -6.63 1.75 -26.20
C PRO A 24 -5.48 0.75 -26.36
N GLY A 25 -4.31 1.10 -25.84
CA GLY A 25 -3.22 0.16 -25.65
C GLY A 25 -3.76 -0.98 -24.81
N SER A 26 -3.89 -2.14 -25.45
CA SER A 26 -4.19 -3.41 -24.82
C SER A 26 -3.19 -3.62 -23.69
N VAL A 27 -3.68 -3.47 -22.46
CA VAL A 27 -3.06 -4.01 -21.24
C VAL A 27 -3.09 -5.54 -21.32
N ASP A 28 -2.39 -6.13 -22.27
CA ASP A 28 -2.37 -7.57 -22.48
C ASP A 28 -1.08 -8.19 -21.91
N GLU A 29 -1.33 -9.25 -21.14
CA GLU A 29 -0.43 -10.29 -20.67
C GLU A 29 0.60 -9.90 -19.60
N GLU A 30 0.08 -9.60 -18.39
CA GLU A 30 0.30 -10.40 -17.17
C GLU A 30 -0.09 -9.55 -15.95
N HIS A 31 -1.41 -9.39 -15.74
CA HIS A 31 -1.91 -8.72 -14.54
C HIS A 31 -1.60 -9.58 -13.31
N ILE A 32 -0.72 -9.10 -12.44
CA ILE A 32 -0.48 -9.67 -11.11
C ILE A 32 -1.61 -9.20 -10.20
N GLU A 33 -2.84 -9.62 -10.49
CA GLU A 33 -3.98 -9.38 -9.62
C GLU A 33 -3.88 -10.38 -8.47
N VAL A 34 -3.24 -9.94 -7.37
CA VAL A 34 -3.12 -10.74 -6.16
C VAL A 34 -4.42 -10.59 -5.38
N ASP A 35 -5.05 -11.73 -5.07
CA ASP A 35 -6.15 -11.78 -4.12
C ASP A 35 -5.76 -11.06 -2.81
N ASP A 36 -6.54 -10.05 -2.42
CA ASP A 36 -6.26 -9.20 -1.27
C ASP A 36 -6.17 -10.02 0.04
N GLY A 37 -6.90 -11.14 0.13
CA GLY A 37 -6.80 -12.10 1.22
C GLY A 37 -5.43 -12.79 1.27
N SER A 38 -4.95 -13.27 0.13
CA SER A 38 -3.65 -13.93 -0.05
C SER A 38 -2.50 -12.95 0.20
N ALA A 39 -2.62 -11.72 -0.30
CA ALA A 39 -1.68 -10.64 -0.02
C ALA A 39 -1.60 -10.32 1.48
N ARG A 40 -2.74 -10.18 2.16
CA ARG A 40 -2.74 -9.97 3.62
C ARG A 40 -2.18 -11.15 4.40
N ALA A 41 -2.48 -12.37 3.98
CA ALA A 41 -2.02 -13.59 4.65
C ALA A 41 -0.48 -13.68 4.70
N VAL A 42 0.20 -13.27 3.62
CA VAL A 42 1.67 -13.27 3.56
C VAL A 42 2.29 -11.94 3.98
N SER A 43 1.49 -10.86 4.08
CA SER A 43 2.01 -9.55 4.44
C SER A 43 2.51 -9.52 5.89
N PRO A 44 3.76 -9.09 6.12
CA PRO A 44 4.29 -8.94 7.48
C PRO A 44 3.46 -7.97 8.32
N GLY A 45 2.95 -6.89 7.73
CA GLY A 45 2.14 -5.89 8.43
C GLY A 45 0.86 -6.46 9.03
N ALA A 46 0.15 -7.33 8.31
CA ALA A 46 -1.08 -7.94 8.82
C ALA A 46 -0.82 -8.93 9.96
N TRP A 47 0.28 -9.70 9.90
CA TRP A 47 0.61 -10.66 10.97
C TRP A 47 1.20 -9.97 12.20
N LEU A 48 2.15 -9.05 12.01
CA LEU A 48 2.77 -8.31 13.11
C LEU A 48 1.76 -7.44 13.84
N GLY A 49 0.84 -6.79 13.13
CA GLY A 49 -0.27 -6.05 13.76
C GLY A 49 -1.10 -6.94 14.69
N ARG A 50 -1.55 -8.09 14.19
CA ARG A 50 -2.32 -9.06 15.00
C ARG A 50 -1.54 -9.61 16.20
N LEU A 51 -0.22 -9.78 16.08
CA LEU A 51 0.63 -10.22 17.18
C LEU A 51 0.75 -9.13 18.26
N THR A 52 1.03 -7.89 17.84
CA THR A 52 1.08 -6.73 18.73
C THR A 52 -0.24 -6.52 19.46
N ASP A 53 -1.38 -6.57 18.75
CA ASP A 53 -2.71 -6.43 19.35
C ASP A 53 -2.94 -7.46 20.48
N ARG A 54 -2.49 -8.71 20.29
CA ARG A 54 -2.61 -9.74 21.32
C ARG A 54 -1.68 -9.51 22.50
N LEU A 55 -0.47 -9.04 22.26
CA LEU A 55 0.45 -8.68 23.33
C LEU A 55 -0.07 -7.50 24.13
N ASP A 56 -0.64 -6.50 23.46
CA ASP A 56 -1.25 -5.35 24.09
C ASP A 56 -2.47 -5.74 24.93
N ASP A 57 -3.35 -6.61 24.44
CA ASP A 57 -4.50 -7.10 25.21
C ASP A 57 -4.06 -7.86 26.48
N VAL A 58 -3.05 -8.73 26.36
CA VAL A 58 -2.46 -9.43 27.51
C VAL A 58 -1.81 -8.46 28.49
N ALA A 59 -1.01 -7.51 27.99
CA ALA A 59 -0.34 -6.51 28.82
C ALA A 59 -1.35 -5.60 29.52
N MET A 60 -2.42 -5.20 28.83
CA MET A 60 -3.47 -4.34 29.37
C MET A 60 -4.27 -5.09 30.44
N ARG A 61 -4.57 -6.37 30.24
CA ARG A 61 -5.24 -7.21 31.25
C ARG A 61 -4.37 -7.46 32.48
N LEU A 62 -3.07 -7.68 32.31
CA LEU A 62 -2.12 -7.86 33.42
C LEU A 62 -1.87 -6.56 34.19
N THR A 63 -1.73 -5.44 33.49
CA THR A 63 -1.37 -4.14 34.08
C THR A 63 -2.57 -3.48 34.76
N TYR A 64 -3.73 -3.51 34.09
CA TYR A 64 -4.90 -2.75 34.54
C TYR A 64 -6.03 -3.62 35.07
N GLY A 65 -5.90 -4.95 35.05
CA GLY A 65 -6.89 -5.87 35.61
C GLY A 65 -8.30 -5.69 35.02
N ARG A 66 -8.40 -5.10 33.82
CA ARG A 66 -9.69 -4.72 33.24
C ARG A 66 -10.32 -5.96 32.61
N ARG A 67 -11.41 -6.39 33.26
CA ARG A 67 -12.36 -7.41 32.81
C ARG A 67 -13.24 -6.85 31.71
#